data_AF-A0A8T4HZR7-F1
#
_entry.id   AF-A0A8T4HZR7-F1
#
_cell.length_a   1.000
_cell.length_b   1.000
_cell.length_c   1.000
_cell.angle_alpha   90.00
_cell.angle_beta   90.00
_cell.angle_gamma   90.00
#
_symmetry.space_group_name_H-M   'P 1'
#
loop_
_entity.id
_entity.type
_entity.pdbx_description
1 polymer ?
#
loop_
_entity_poly.entity_id
_entity_poly.type
_entity_poly.pdbx_seq_one_letter_code
_entity_poly.pdbx_strand_id
1 'polypeptide(L)'
;SREELAEGGRLLAEKVARLRPNWLAVLGITAYRAAFDEPAAAVGPQQRLVGGAPVWLLPNPSGLNAHYTPPALAEEFGRLRVAASAEE
;
A
#
# COMPACT_ATOMS: atom_id res chain seq x y z
N SER A 1 -5.08 -5.34 16.95
CA SER A 1 -3.82 -5.73 17.61
C SER A 1 -2.75 -5.98 16.54
N ARG A 2 -1.47 -6.18 16.93
CA ARG A 2 -0.42 -6.56 15.96
C ARG A 2 -0.72 -7.90 15.28
N GLU A 3 -1.28 -8.85 16.01
CA GLU A 3 -1.68 -10.16 15.51
C GLU A 3 -2.80 -10.06 14.46
N GLU A 4 -3.80 -9.21 14.69
CA GLU A 4 -4.85 -8.95 13.70
C GLU A 4 -4.29 -8.36 12.39
N LEU A 5 -3.25 -7.50 12.49
CA LEU A 5 -2.59 -6.93 11.31
C LEU A 5 -1.75 -7.97 10.57
N ALA A 6 -1.03 -8.83 11.29
CA ALA A 6 -0.26 -9.93 10.69
C ALA A 6 -1.18 -10.92 9.97
N GLU A 7 -2.29 -11.32 10.59
CA GLU A 7 -3.28 -12.20 9.96
C GLU A 7 -3.97 -11.52 8.78
N GLY A 8 -4.31 -10.23 8.91
CA GLY A 8 -4.81 -9.43 7.79
C GLY A 8 -3.84 -9.38 6.61
N GLY A 9 -2.53 -9.27 6.87
CA GLY A 9 -1.48 -9.31 5.86
C GLY A 9 -1.43 -10.65 5.12
N ARG A 10 -1.58 -11.77 5.86
CA ARG A 10 -1.65 -13.13 5.30
C ARG A 10 -2.87 -13.30 4.37
N LEU A 11 -4.05 -12.92 4.85
CA LEU A 11 -5.30 -12.97 4.08
C LEU A 11 -5.26 -12.05 2.85
N LEU A 12 -4.63 -10.88 2.98
CA LEU A 12 -4.43 -9.96 1.86
C LEU A 12 -3.54 -10.59 0.77
N ALA A 13 -2.43 -11.23 1.16
CA ALA A 13 -1.54 -11.90 0.22
C ALA A 13 -2.26 -13.01 -0.57
N GLU A 14 -3.08 -13.82 0.10
CA GLU A 14 -3.91 -14.84 -0.56
C GLU A 14 -4.91 -14.23 -1.56
N LYS A 15 -5.58 -13.15 -1.17
CA LYS A 15 -6.53 -12.44 -2.04
C LYS A 15 -5.82 -11.86 -3.27
N VAL A 16 -4.63 -11.29 -3.10
CA VAL A 16 -3.86 -10.70 -4.18
C VAL A 16 -3.33 -11.79 -5.13
N ALA A 17 -2.84 -12.91 -4.61
CA ALA A 17 -2.42 -14.05 -5.43
C ALA A 17 -3.57 -14.60 -6.29
N ARG A 18 -4.80 -14.60 -5.75
CA ARG A 18 -5.99 -15.03 -6.50
C ARG A 18 -6.43 -14.01 -7.55
N LEU A 19 -6.45 -12.73 -7.21
CA LEU A 19 -7.00 -11.67 -8.07
C LEU A 19 -5.99 -11.15 -9.10
N ARG A 20 -4.69 -11.32 -8.85
CA ARG A 20 -3.58 -10.89 -9.71
C ARG A 20 -3.74 -9.44 -10.23
N PRO A 21 -3.90 -8.46 -9.34
CA PRO A 21 -3.93 -7.06 -9.76
C PRO A 21 -2.54 -6.63 -10.27
N ASN A 22 -2.51 -5.64 -11.17
CA ASN A 22 -1.25 -5.04 -11.63
C ASN A 22 -0.51 -4.35 -10.47
N TRP A 23 -1.25 -3.76 -9.52
CA TRP A 23 -0.68 -3.14 -8.32
C TRP A 23 -1.53 -3.39 -7.08
N LEU A 24 -0.89 -3.60 -5.93
CA LEU A 24 -1.51 -3.51 -4.62
C LEU A 24 -1.22 -2.14 -4.01
N ALA A 25 -2.22 -1.26 -3.99
CA ALA A 25 -2.15 0.01 -3.26
C ALA A 25 -2.60 -0.17 -1.81
N VAL A 26 -1.74 0.12 -0.84
CA VAL A 26 -2.08 0.07 0.60
C VAL A 26 -2.11 1.47 1.18
N LEU A 27 -3.26 1.85 1.74
CA LEU A 27 -3.49 3.17 2.32
C LEU A 27 -3.23 3.09 3.83
N GLY A 28 -2.12 3.70 4.29
CA GLY A 28 -1.72 3.69 5.69
C GLY A 28 -0.48 2.84 5.95
N ILE A 29 0.66 3.52 6.06
CA ILE A 29 1.99 2.91 6.21
C ILE A 29 2.11 2.10 7.50
N THR A 30 1.59 2.62 8.63
CA THR A 30 1.75 1.95 9.94
C THR A 30 1.14 0.55 9.97
N ALA A 31 -0.05 0.38 9.38
CA ALA A 31 -0.70 -0.92 9.29
C ALA A 31 0.10 -1.88 8.42
N TYR A 32 0.63 -1.40 7.28
CA TYR A 32 1.51 -2.18 6.42
C TYR A 32 2.78 -2.64 7.15
N ARG A 33 3.49 -1.72 7.82
CA ARG A 33 4.72 -2.03 8.57
C ARG A 33 4.48 -3.13 9.60
N ALA A 34 3.36 -3.07 10.31
CA ALA A 34 2.99 -4.08 11.30
C ALA A 34 2.55 -5.40 10.67
N ALA A 35 1.80 -5.36 9.56
CA ALA A 35 1.30 -6.56 8.88
C ALA A 35 2.40 -7.37 8.20
N PHE A 36 3.47 -6.71 7.74
CA PHE A 36 4.51 -7.32 6.90
C PHE A 36 5.92 -7.33 7.52
N ASP A 37 6.03 -6.82 8.75
CA ASP A 37 7.28 -6.65 9.51
C ASP A 37 8.35 -5.83 8.76
N GLU A 38 7.92 -4.70 8.18
CA GLU A 38 8.79 -3.82 7.40
C GLU A 38 8.86 -2.41 8.00
N PRO A 39 9.56 -2.19 9.13
CA PRO A 39 9.53 -0.93 9.86
C PRO A 39 10.04 0.29 9.06
N ALA A 40 10.87 0.06 8.03
CA ALA A 40 11.45 1.10 7.18
C ALA A 40 10.58 1.47 5.96
N ALA A 41 9.46 0.76 5.72
CA ALA A 41 8.63 1.00 4.54
C ALA A 41 8.11 2.45 4.49
N ALA A 42 8.17 3.09 3.33
CA ALA A 42 7.82 4.51 3.15
C ALA A 42 6.78 4.69 2.03
N VAL A 43 6.19 5.88 1.90
CA VAL A 43 5.27 6.19 0.80
C VAL A 43 5.97 5.96 -0.55
N GLY A 44 5.26 5.36 -1.51
CA GLY A 44 5.79 5.05 -2.84
C GLY A 44 5.85 3.54 -3.14
N PRO A 45 6.53 3.15 -4.23
CA PRO A 45 6.71 1.76 -4.61
C PRO A 45 7.63 1.03 -3.63
N GLN A 46 7.28 -0.22 -3.30
CA GLN A 46 8.09 -1.08 -2.44
C GLN A 46 8.83 -2.13 -3.26
N GLN A 47 9.94 -2.65 -2.72
CA GLN A 47 10.67 -3.77 -3.34
C GLN A 47 9.94 -5.11 -3.15
N ARG A 48 9.16 -5.25 -2.08
CA ARG A 48 8.38 -6.47 -1.80
C ARG A 48 7.22 -6.61 -2.80
N LEU A 49 6.99 -7.85 -3.21
CA LEU A 49 5.73 -8.29 -3.80
C LEU A 49 4.82 -8.89 -2.73
N VAL A 50 3.51 -8.66 -2.83
CA VAL A 50 2.49 -9.31 -1.98
C VAL A 50 1.59 -10.11 -2.89
N GLY A 51 1.50 -11.43 -2.66
CA GLY A 51 0.73 -12.32 -3.54
C GLY A 51 1.15 -12.25 -5.02
N GLY A 52 2.42 -11.91 -5.30
CA GLY A 52 2.96 -11.74 -6.65
C GLY A 52 2.71 -10.38 -7.30
N ALA A 53 1.92 -9.49 -6.69
CA ALA A 53 1.72 -8.13 -7.21
C ALA A 53 2.71 -7.13 -6.59
N PRO A 54 3.20 -6.13 -7.35
CA PRO A 54 3.99 -5.04 -6.80
C PRO A 54 3.15 -4.17 -5.86
N VAL A 55 3.81 -3.63 -4.84
CA VAL A 55 3.16 -2.88 -3.76
C VAL A 55 3.46 -1.39 -3.86
N TRP A 56 2.43 -0.57 -3.69
CA TRP A 56 2.56 0.87 -3.53
C TRP A 56 1.93 1.32 -2.21
N LEU A 57 2.69 2.03 -1.38
CA LEU A 57 2.17 2.59 -0.14
C LEU A 57 1.70 4.03 -0.38
N LEU A 58 0.47 4.31 0.01
CA LEU A 58 -0.14 5.63 -0.07
C LEU A 58 -0.44 6.17 1.33
N PRO A 59 -0.47 7.51 1.50
CA PRO A 59 -0.94 8.11 2.74
C PRO A 59 -2.41 7.72 2.98
N ASN A 60 -2.81 7.63 4.25
CA ASN A 60 -4.21 7.40 4.59
C ASN A 60 -5.02 8.70 4.39
N PRO A 61 -6.08 8.71 3.56
CA PRO A 61 -6.90 9.89 3.28
C PRO A 61 -7.89 10.25 4.40
N SER A 62 -7.93 9.48 5.49
CA SER A 62 -8.74 9.81 6.67
C SER A 62 -8.41 11.21 7.19
N GLY A 63 -9.45 12.00 7.51
CA GLY A 63 -9.29 13.35 8.07
C GLY A 63 -8.60 13.40 9.44
N LEU A 64 -8.43 12.25 10.10
CA LEU A 64 -7.61 12.13 11.32
C LEU A 64 -6.11 12.22 11.01
N ASN A 65 -5.69 12.01 9.76
CA ASN A 65 -4.32 12.16 9.30
C ASN A 65 -4.08 13.58 8.75
N ALA A 66 -4.23 14.59 9.60
CA ALA A 66 -4.20 16.02 9.25
C ALA A 66 -2.87 16.50 8.63
N HIS A 67 -1.83 15.66 8.62
CA HIS A 67 -0.54 15.97 8.02
C HIS A 67 -0.54 15.88 6.48
N TYR A 68 -1.49 15.17 5.88
CA TYR A 68 -1.61 15.09 4.43
C TYR A 68 -2.74 15.98 3.92
N THR A 69 -2.36 17.05 3.22
CA THR A 69 -3.32 17.92 2.56
C THR A 69 -3.91 17.23 1.33
N PRO A 70 -5.12 17.59 0.87
CA PRO A 70 -5.69 17.04 -0.36
C PRO A 70 -4.77 17.16 -1.59
N PRO A 71 -4.03 18.28 -1.80
CA PRO A 71 -3.04 18.35 -2.88
C PRO A 71 -1.91 17.31 -2.75
N ALA A 72 -1.38 17.09 -1.54
CA ALA A 72 -0.34 16.08 -1.32
C ALA A 72 -0.86 14.65 -1.58
N LEU A 73 -2.10 14.36 -1.18
CA LEU A 73 -2.76 13.10 -1.54
C LEU A 73 -2.90 12.95 -3.05
N ALA A 74 -3.34 13.99 -3.75
CA ALA A 74 -3.51 13.97 -5.20
C ALA A 74 -2.18 13.72 -5.93
N GLU A 75 -1.07 14.29 -5.45
CA GLU A 75 0.26 14.03 -5.98
C GLU A 75 0.65 12.56 -5.85
N GLU A 76 0.50 11.99 -4.64
CA GLU A 76 0.87 10.59 -4.36
C GLU A 76 0.06 9.58 -5.17
N PHE A 77 -1.25 9.80 -5.28
CA PHE A 77 -2.12 8.98 -6.12
C PHE A 77 -1.82 9.17 -7.61
N GLY A 78 -1.44 10.39 -8.01
CA GLY A 78 -0.99 10.70 -9.37
C GLY A 78 0.25 9.92 -9.77
N ARG A 79 1.24 9.78 -8.89
CA ARG A 79 2.45 8.97 -9.15
C ARG A 79 2.10 7.50 -9.37
N LEU A 80 1.24 6.92 -8.54
CA LEU A 80 0.75 5.55 -8.74
C LEU A 80 0.01 5.42 -10.08
N ARG A 81 -0.85 6.39 -10.43
CA ARG A 81 -1.57 6.36 -11.72
C ARG A 81 -0.61 6.29 -12.90
N VAL A 82 0.43 7.14 -12.91
CA VAL A 82 1.43 7.14 -13.98
C VAL A 82 2.14 5.79 -14.06
N ALA A 83 2.58 5.23 -12.92
CA ALA A 83 3.24 3.93 -12.90
C ALA A 83 2.34 2.79 -13.39
N ALA A 84 1.08 2.77 -12.97
CA ALA A 84 0.11 1.75 -13.37
C ALA A 84 -0.32 1.85 -14.84
N SER A 85 -0.15 3.02 -15.48
CA SER A 85 -0.44 3.24 -16.90
C SER A 85 0.80 3.12 -17.81
N ALA A 86 2.00 2.97 -17.24
CA ALA A 86 3.23 2.86 -18.02
C ALA A 86 3.56 1.40 -18.44
N GLU A 87 2.77 0.43 -18.00
CA GLU A 87 2.92 -1.01 -18.31
C GLU A 87 2.07 -1.48 -19.51
N GLU A 88 1.78 -0.59 -20.46
CA GLU A 88 1.25 -0.94 -21.80
C GLU A 88 2.38 -1.10 -22.83
#